data_AF-A0A3D0NCC4-F1
#
_entry.id   AF-A0A3D0NCC4-F1
#
_cell.length_a   1.000
_cell.length_b   1.000
_cell.length_c   1.000
_cell.angle_alpha   90.00
_cell.angle_beta   90.00
_cell.angle_gamma   90.00
#
_symmetry.space_group_name_H-M   'P 1'
#
loop_
_entity.id
_entity.type
_entity.pdbx_description
1 polymer ?
#
loop_
_entity_poly.entity_id
_entity_poly.type
_entity_poly.pdbx_seq_one_letter_code
_entity_poly.pdbx_strand_id
1 'polypeptide(L)' 'ILKGARYEKPFEPRRRLTSDKNTVIFLDCDQSLGPFLIDRSPQGHYFRLTGDAYITDVKESVEQE' A
#
# COMPACT_ATOMS: atom_id res chain seq x y z
N ILE A 1 -23.38 13.92 12.73
CA ILE A 1 -22.37 13.93 11.64
C ILE A 1 -21.16 13.17 12.17
N LEU A 2 -20.89 11.96 11.67
CA LEU A 2 -19.71 11.20 12.08
C LEU A 2 -18.47 11.97 11.64
N LYS A 3 -17.64 12.40 12.59
CA LYS A 3 -16.36 13.05 12.33
C LYS A 3 -15.44 12.02 11.69
N GLY A 4 -15.33 12.03 10.36
CA GLY A 4 -14.29 11.27 9.67
C GLY A 4 -12.90 11.79 10.05
N ALA A 5 -11.89 10.93 10.01
CA ALA A 5 -10.50 11.35 10.11
C ALA A 5 -10.09 12.04 8.80
N ARG A 6 -9.53 13.24 8.88
CA ARG A 6 -9.00 13.99 7.73
C ARG A 6 -7.52 14.24 7.94
N TYR A 7 -6.74 14.12 6.87
CA TYR A 7 -5.34 14.51 6.89
C TYR A 7 -5.19 16.02 7.14
N GLU A 8 -4.32 16.38 8.08
CA GLU A 8 -3.97 17.79 8.36
C GLU A 8 -2.88 18.32 7.43
N LYS A 9 -2.16 17.43 6.75
CA LYS A 9 -1.05 17.72 5.83
C LYS A 9 -1.14 16.81 4.60
N PRO A 10 -0.48 17.16 3.47
CA PRO A 10 -0.32 16.25 2.35
C PRO A 10 0.25 14.91 2.83
N PHE A 11 -0.29 13.81 2.31
CA PHE A 11 0.23 12.49 2.60
C PHE A 11 1.47 12.25 1.73
N GLU A 12 2.61 12.04 2.38
CA GLU A 12 3.86 11.66 1.73
C GLU A 12 4.11 10.16 1.99
N PRO A 13 3.74 9.28 1.04
CA PRO A 13 3.93 7.85 1.24
C PRO A 13 5.43 7.54 1.34
N ARG A 14 5.82 6.89 2.44
CA ARG A 14 7.15 6.31 2.51
C ARG A 14 7.24 5.15 1.53
N ARG A 15 8.30 5.13 0.72
CA ARG A 15 8.59 3.98 -0.15
C ARG A 15 8.78 2.74 0.73
N ARG A 16 8.13 1.64 0.36
CA ARG A 16 8.06 0.39 1.13
C ARG A 16 7.41 0.62 2.49
N LEU A 17 6.08 0.56 2.51
CA LEU A 17 5.29 0.61 3.73
C LEU A 17 5.71 -0.52 4.68
N THR A 18 5.76 -0.20 5.98
CA THR A 18 5.90 -1.18 7.06
C THR A 18 4.61 -1.12 7.86
N SER A 19 3.94 -2.26 8.07
CA SER A 19 2.74 -2.31 8.89
C SER A 19 3.07 -2.04 10.36
N ASP A 20 2.11 -1.44 11.05
CA ASP A 20 2.13 -1.19 12.50
C ASP A 20 0.84 -1.71 13.15
N LYS A 21 0.71 -1.51 14.47
CA LYS A 21 -0.46 -1.93 15.25
C LYS A 21 -1.78 -1.27 14.83
N ASN A 22 -1.72 -0.16 14.09
CA ASN A 22 -2.90 0.60 13.66
C ASN A 22 -3.22 0.33 12.17
N THR A 23 -2.38 -0.45 11.49
CA THR A 23 -2.55 -0.76 10.08
C THR A 23 -3.73 -1.70 9.88
N VAL A 24 -4.74 -1.23 9.15
CA VAL A 24 -5.96 -2.01 8.90
C VAL A 24 -5.77 -3.01 7.77
N ILE A 25 -5.08 -2.60 6.69
CA ILE A 25 -4.79 -3.43 5.52
C ILE A 25 -3.41 -3.03 5.00
N PHE A 26 -2.59 -4.01 4.63
CA PHE A 26 -1.33 -3.79 3.93
C PHE A 26 -1.13 -4.78 2.78
N LEU A 27 -1.35 -4.32 1.54
CA LEU A 27 -1.12 -5.09 0.32
C LEU A 27 0.20 -4.64 -0.32
N ASP A 28 1.18 -5.54 -0.37
CA ASP A 28 2.48 -5.29 -0.99
C ASP A 28 2.45 -5.63 -2.48
N CYS A 29 2.09 -4.64 -3.30
CA CYS A 29 1.98 -4.78 -4.76
C CYS A 29 3.31 -4.53 -5.51
N ASP A 30 4.37 -4.13 -4.79
CA ASP A 30 5.67 -3.81 -5.39
C ASP A 30 6.52 -5.08 -5.59
N GLN A 31 6.39 -6.08 -4.69
CA GLN A 31 7.18 -7.31 -4.74
C GLN A 31 6.60 -8.37 -5.67
N SER A 32 5.27 -8.51 -5.70
CA SER A 32 4.61 -9.49 -6.56
C SER A 32 3.18 -9.09 -6.87
N LEU A 33 2.74 -9.44 -8.08
CA LEU A 33 1.36 -9.34 -8.53
C LEU A 33 0.87 -10.73 -8.89
N GLY A 34 -0.34 -11.04 -8.47
CA GLY A 34 -1.01 -12.30 -8.74
C GLY A 34 -2.52 -12.16 -8.58
N PRO A 35 -3.29 -13.23 -8.81
CA PRO A 35 -4.75 -13.20 -8.69
C PRO A 35 -5.25 -12.94 -7.26
N PHE A 36 -4.35 -13.02 -6.29
CA PHE A 36 -4.64 -12.82 -4.88
C PHE A 36 -3.64 -11.88 -4.23
N LEU A 37 -4.14 -10.98 -3.39
CA LEU A 37 -3.35 -10.07 -2.58
C LEU A 37 -3.37 -10.54 -1.13
N ILE A 38 -2.16 -10.73 -0.60
CA ILE A 38 -1.94 -11.16 0.78
C ILE A 38 -1.86 -9.90 1.64
N ASP A 39 -2.71 -9.82 2.65
CA ASP A 39 -2.62 -8.78 3.66
C ASP A 39 -1.45 -9.06 4.62
N ARG A 40 -0.44 -8.20 4.58
CA ARG A 40 0.71 -8.22 5.50
C ARG A 40 0.48 -7.37 6.76
N SER A 41 -0.77 -6.97 7.01
CA SER A 41 -1.18 -6.40 8.30
C SER A 41 -1.28 -7.50 9.37
N PRO A 42 -1.36 -7.13 10.66
CA PRO A 42 -1.63 -8.09 11.73
C PRO A 42 -2.99 -8.82 11.61
N GLN A 43 -3.93 -8.32 10.81
CA GLN A 43 -5.26 -8.93 10.67
C GLN A 43 -5.31 -10.10 9.67
N GLY A 44 -4.37 -10.15 8.71
CA GLY A 44 -4.20 -11.32 7.83
C GLY A 44 -5.38 -11.59 6.89
N HIS A 45 -6.00 -10.54 6.35
CA HIS A 45 -7.06 -10.67 5.36
C HIS A 45 -6.57 -11.24 4.01
N TYR A 46 -7.54 -11.68 3.19
CA TYR A 46 -7.26 -12.21 1.85
C TYR A 46 -8.17 -11.57 0.81
N PHE A 47 -7.57 -11.07 -0.27
CA PHE A 47 -8.29 -10.35 -1.31
C PHE A 47 -8.05 -10.99 -2.67
N ARG A 48 -9.10 -11.04 -3.49
CA ARG A 48 -8.98 -11.41 -4.90
C ARG A 48 -8.80 -10.15 -5.73
N LEU A 49 -7.73 -10.10 -6.52
CA LEU A 49 -7.54 -9.06 -7.52
C LEU A 49 -8.35 -9.41 -8.77
N THR A 50 -9.13 -8.45 -9.27
CA THR A 50 -9.92 -8.61 -10.51
C THR A 50 -9.41 -7.64 -11.57
N GLY A 51 -9.47 -8.07 -12.83
CA GLY A 51 -8.91 -7.33 -13.97
C GLY A 51 -7.43 -7.64 -14.20
N ASP A 52 -6.85 -6.97 -15.20
CA ASP A 52 -5.44 -7.12 -15.57
C ASP A 52 -4.58 -6.11 -14.82
N ALA A 53 -3.52 -6.59 -14.17
CA ALA A 53 -2.53 -5.77 -13.48
C ALA A 53 -1.12 -6.19 -13.88
N TYR A 54 -0.23 -5.20 -14.01
CA TYR A 54 1.14 -5.41 -14.46
C TYR A 54 2.10 -4.63 -13.56
N ILE A 55 3.22 -5.27 -13.19
CA ILE A 55 4.33 -4.58 -12.53
C ILE A 55 5.05 -3.75 -13.59
N THR A 56 5.36 -2.50 -13.27
CA THR A 56 6.18 -1.63 -14.11
C THR A 56 7.33 -1.05 -13.31
N ASP A 57 8.51 -1.01 -13.93
CA ASP A 57 9.69 -0.43 -13.31
C ASP A 57 9.58 1.09 -13.34
N VAL A 58 9.55 1.70 -12.15
CA VAL A 58 9.65 3.14 -11.99
C VAL A 58 11.12 3.52 -11.82
N LYS A 59 11.67 4.24 -12.80
CA LYS A 59 12.97 4.90 -12.65
C LYS A 59 12.80 6.09 -11.70
N GLU A 60 13.27 5.95 -10.46
CA GLU A 60 13.32 7.09 -9.56
C GLU A 60 14.39 8.08 -10.03
N SER A 61 13.98 9.32 -10.28
CA SER A 61 14.88 10.46 -10.26
C SER A 61 15.23 10.74 -8.79
N VAL A 62 16.45 10.39 -8.40
CA VAL A 62 17.01 10.78 -7.11
C VAL A 62 17.27 12.28 -7.18
N GLU A 63 16.43 13.09 -6.51
CA GLU A 63 16.82 14.46 -6.18
C GLU A 63 17.94 14.36 -5.15
N GLN A 64 19.16 14.73 -5.57
CA GLN A 64 20.34 14.80 -4.73
C GLN A 64 20.21 16.07 -3.87
N GLU A 65 20.17 15.90 -2.55
CA GLU A 65 20.31 16.98 -1.56
C GLU A 65 21.80 17.34 -1.34
#